data_AF-A0A1B9M754-F1
#
_entry.id   AF-A0A1B9M754-F1
#
_cell.length_a   1.000
_cell.length_b   1.000
_cell.length_c   1.000
_cell.angle_alpha   90.00
_cell.angle_beta   90.00
_cell.angle_gamma   90.00
#
_symmetry.space_group_name_H-M   'P 1'
#
loop_
_entity.id
_entity.type
_entity.pdbx_description
1 polymer ?
#
loop_
_entity_poly.entity_id
_entity_poly.type
_entity_poly.pdbx_seq_one_letter_code
_entity_poly.pdbx_strand_id
1 'polypeptide(L)'
;MMKKIKYCLLLAYSLTLVGCSEPSSIERWIDNPTNNEIKVTIDGNELTIPAKSGVNYTFEYGKHSLSYNDDNFNFVVKPAQFGDSGLINPTQSNYFLYTAIYSTTDISDEEATKILKSKKEINNIPVIINGEEFEIEVSAKLINDVLIEKSNYHWDYSYDQPFPEEITQNLRLKKKQSYHERLKKLYRESDFIEYLKGDSGEEKIGFTYNPKKFSDINQYVIPNIDLNSIKCKEGRQYMESLLNDWNHLLTLKGSDFTKPYNNLASNDAMAKSYNTESQCTKENDPEQTYSKVLRPFIDALRDTRDVNFYVIK
;
A
#
# COMPACT_ATOMS: atom_id res chain seq x y z
N MET A 1 -13.19 19.69 71.94
CA MET A 1 -14.41 18.87 71.76
C MET A 1 -14.46 18.44 70.29
N MET A 2 -14.51 17.13 70.04
CA MET A 2 -14.50 16.50 68.71
C MET A 2 -15.77 16.79 67.91
N LYS A 3 -15.67 16.81 66.57
CA LYS A 3 -16.61 16.06 65.71
C LYS A 3 -15.90 15.59 64.43
N LYS A 4 -15.91 14.26 64.27
CA LYS A 4 -15.41 13.50 63.12
C LYS A 4 -16.40 13.63 61.97
N ILE A 5 -15.95 13.98 60.77
CA ILE A 5 -16.72 13.76 59.54
C ILE A 5 -16.11 12.53 58.85
N LYS A 6 -16.87 11.44 58.88
CA LYS A 6 -16.60 10.20 58.14
C LYS A 6 -16.93 10.47 56.66
N TYR A 7 -15.94 10.65 55.82
CA TYR A 7 -16.14 10.43 54.39
C TYR A 7 -16.00 8.93 54.12
N CYS A 8 -17.15 8.32 53.84
CA CYS A 8 -17.24 6.93 53.40
C CYS A 8 -16.53 6.79 52.05
N LEU A 9 -15.67 5.78 51.99
CA LEU A 9 -15.29 5.08 50.77
C LEU A 9 -16.49 4.88 49.85
N LEU A 10 -16.37 5.33 48.60
CA LEU A 10 -16.92 4.67 47.41
C LEU A 10 -16.11 5.18 46.21
N LEU A 11 -14.83 4.79 46.18
CA LEU A 11 -14.01 4.88 44.98
C LEU A 11 -14.43 3.69 44.11
N ALA A 12 -15.48 3.90 43.32
CA ALA A 12 -15.84 3.00 42.24
C ALA A 12 -14.72 3.09 41.19
N TYR A 13 -13.71 2.24 41.33
CA TYR A 13 -12.79 1.92 40.24
C TYR A 13 -13.63 1.28 39.13
N SER A 14 -14.12 2.11 38.21
CA SER A 14 -14.54 1.65 36.90
C SER A 14 -13.29 1.15 36.18
N LEU A 15 -12.96 -0.12 36.41
CA LEU A 15 -12.09 -0.89 35.54
C LEU A 15 -12.81 -0.96 34.19
N THR A 16 -12.59 0.02 33.33
CA THR A 16 -12.83 -0.15 31.90
C THR A 16 -11.82 -1.18 31.43
N LEU A 17 -12.21 -2.45 31.49
CA LEU A 17 -11.65 -3.53 30.69
C LEU A 17 -11.90 -3.15 29.23
N VAL A 18 -11.07 -2.25 28.69
CA VAL A 18 -10.87 -2.18 27.25
C VAL A 18 -10.12 -3.45 26.93
N GLY A 19 -10.86 -4.55 26.71
CA GLY A 19 -10.28 -5.69 26.04
C GLY A 19 -9.67 -5.16 24.75
N CYS A 20 -8.39 -5.40 24.52
CA CYS A 20 -7.80 -5.19 23.20
C CYS A 20 -8.54 -6.12 22.24
N SER A 21 -9.65 -5.64 21.68
CA SER A 21 -10.24 -6.25 20.51
C SER A 21 -9.23 -6.09 19.39
N GLU A 22 -8.90 -7.20 18.74
CA GLU A 22 -8.11 -7.18 17.52
C GLU A 22 -8.75 -6.17 16.54
N PRO A 23 -7.95 -5.34 15.85
CA PRO A 23 -8.49 -4.42 14.86
C PRO A 23 -9.32 -5.21 13.85
N SER A 24 -10.50 -4.68 13.49
CA SER A 24 -11.44 -5.33 12.58
C SER A 24 -11.61 -4.57 11.26
N SER A 25 -10.99 -3.39 11.15
CA SER A 25 -11.17 -2.49 10.02
C SER A 25 -10.01 -1.52 9.89
N ILE A 26 -9.98 -0.83 8.75
CA ILE A 26 -9.07 0.28 8.46
C ILE A 26 -9.84 1.38 7.71
N GLU A 27 -9.59 2.63 8.08
CA GLU A 27 -10.09 3.78 7.33
C GLU A 27 -9.15 4.06 6.15
N ARG A 28 -9.72 4.35 4.98
CA ARG A 28 -8.97 4.68 3.78
C ARG A 28 -9.62 5.84 3.03
N TRP A 29 -8.77 6.77 2.57
CA TRP A 29 -9.19 7.85 1.69
C TRP A 29 -9.44 7.33 0.27
N ILE A 30 -10.61 7.61 -0.28
CA ILE A 30 -10.96 7.35 -1.67
C ILE A 30 -10.97 8.69 -2.41
N ASP A 31 -9.98 8.90 -3.27
CA ASP A 31 -9.72 10.16 -3.93
C ASP A 31 -10.43 10.27 -5.28
N ASN A 32 -10.93 11.46 -5.57
CA ASN A 32 -11.44 11.89 -6.86
C ASN A 32 -10.79 13.22 -7.26
N PRO A 33 -9.61 13.18 -7.88
CA PRO A 33 -8.93 14.38 -8.35
C PRO A 33 -9.61 15.00 -9.60
N THR A 34 -10.63 14.36 -10.17
CA THR A 34 -11.26 14.82 -11.41
C THR A 34 -12.16 16.04 -11.18
N ASN A 35 -12.51 16.72 -12.27
CA ASN A 35 -13.41 17.89 -12.24
C ASN A 35 -14.89 17.53 -12.06
N ASN A 36 -15.24 16.24 -12.06
CA ASN A 36 -16.61 15.77 -11.99
C ASN A 36 -16.82 14.92 -10.74
N GLU A 37 -18.04 14.93 -10.20
CA GLU A 37 -18.44 13.93 -9.22
C GLU A 37 -18.35 12.53 -9.83
N ILE A 38 -17.91 11.56 -9.04
CA ILE A 38 -17.91 10.15 -9.42
C ILE A 38 -18.76 9.33 -8.47
N LYS A 39 -19.25 8.20 -8.98
CA LYS A 39 -19.96 7.20 -8.19
C LYS A 39 -19.19 5.89 -8.26
N VAL A 40 -18.82 5.37 -7.10
CA VAL A 40 -18.21 4.04 -6.97
C VAL A 40 -19.18 3.13 -6.24
N THR A 41 -19.10 1.83 -6.50
CA THR A 41 -19.87 0.83 -5.73
C THR A 41 -18.90 -0.03 -4.95
N ILE A 42 -19.07 -0.09 -3.63
CA ILE A 42 -18.26 -0.93 -2.72
C ILE A 42 -19.19 -1.96 -2.09
N ASP A 43 -18.93 -3.24 -2.32
CA ASP A 43 -19.77 -4.35 -1.82
C ASP A 43 -21.27 -4.18 -2.15
N GLY A 44 -21.56 -3.66 -3.35
CA GLY A 44 -22.93 -3.39 -3.80
C GLY A 44 -23.54 -2.08 -3.30
N ASN A 45 -22.86 -1.33 -2.44
CA ASN A 45 -23.34 -0.04 -1.93
C ASN A 45 -22.73 1.10 -2.74
N GLU A 46 -23.59 1.99 -3.28
CA GLU A 46 -23.15 3.18 -4.00
C GLU A 46 -22.58 4.23 -3.02
N LEU A 47 -21.43 4.79 -3.39
CA LEU A 47 -20.76 5.88 -2.70
C LEU A 47 -20.47 7.00 -3.70
N THR A 48 -20.99 8.19 -3.41
CA THR A 48 -20.77 9.38 -4.22
C THR A 48 -19.56 10.14 -3.70
N ILE A 49 -18.65 10.52 -4.60
CA ILE A 49 -17.39 11.19 -4.27
C ILE A 49 -17.33 12.53 -5.03
N PRO A 50 -17.35 13.68 -4.34
CA PRO A 50 -17.36 15.00 -4.99
C PRO A 50 -16.15 15.23 -5.88
N ALA A 51 -16.30 16.12 -6.86
CA ALA A 51 -15.20 16.59 -7.71
C ALA A 51 -14.06 17.22 -6.89
N LYS A 52 -12.81 17.01 -7.31
CA LYS A 52 -11.58 17.55 -6.71
C LYS A 52 -11.47 17.29 -5.19
N SER A 53 -12.01 16.18 -4.74
CA SER A 53 -12.13 15.85 -3.33
C SER A 53 -12.02 14.34 -3.14
N GLY A 54 -12.43 13.85 -1.98
CA GLY A 54 -12.50 12.44 -1.69
C GLY A 54 -13.32 12.21 -0.43
N VAL A 55 -13.39 10.95 -0.02
CA VAL A 55 -14.14 10.55 1.16
C VAL A 55 -13.36 9.51 1.95
N ASN A 56 -13.42 9.59 3.27
CA ASN A 56 -12.98 8.50 4.13
C ASN A 56 -14.00 7.36 4.07
N TYR A 57 -13.52 6.14 3.88
CA TYR A 57 -14.34 4.94 3.93
C TYR A 57 -13.68 3.91 4.84
N THR A 58 -14.47 3.34 5.76
CA THR A 58 -14.01 2.29 6.66
C THR A 58 -14.24 0.94 6.01
N PHE A 59 -13.15 0.24 5.71
CA PHE A 59 -13.18 -1.13 5.24
C PHE A 59 -13.04 -2.08 6.42
N GLU A 60 -13.98 -3.00 6.58
CA GLU A 60 -13.72 -4.19 7.39
C GLU A 60 -12.54 -4.97 6.81
N TYR A 61 -11.86 -5.76 7.63
CA TYR A 61 -10.92 -6.74 7.08
C TYR A 61 -11.68 -7.88 6.41
N GLY A 62 -11.13 -8.43 5.33
CA GLY A 62 -11.77 -9.47 4.53
C GLY A 62 -11.78 -9.14 3.04
N LYS A 63 -12.59 -9.91 2.30
CA LYS A 63 -12.78 -9.73 0.86
C LYS A 63 -13.82 -8.65 0.58
N HIS A 64 -13.49 -7.78 -0.37
CA HIS A 64 -14.31 -6.68 -0.85
C HIS A 64 -14.34 -6.63 -2.37
N SER A 65 -15.30 -5.86 -2.90
CA SER A 65 -15.43 -5.54 -4.32
C SER A 65 -15.53 -4.03 -4.51
N LEU A 66 -14.91 -3.52 -5.57
CA LEU A 66 -15.06 -2.13 -6.01
C LEU A 66 -15.46 -2.13 -7.49
N SER A 67 -16.47 -1.32 -7.82
CA SER A 67 -16.89 -1.09 -9.20
C SER A 67 -16.89 0.41 -9.54
N TYR A 68 -16.45 0.73 -10.75
CA TYR A 68 -16.42 2.08 -11.31
C TYR A 68 -16.40 1.99 -12.84
N ASN A 69 -17.17 2.84 -13.55
CA ASN A 69 -17.25 2.89 -15.02
C ASN A 69 -17.42 1.52 -15.71
N ASP A 70 -18.44 0.75 -15.29
CA ASP A 70 -18.76 -0.60 -15.81
C ASP A 70 -17.62 -1.63 -15.67
N ASP A 71 -16.65 -1.35 -14.81
CA ASP A 71 -15.54 -2.23 -14.49
C ASP A 71 -15.54 -2.56 -13.00
N ASN A 72 -15.01 -3.74 -12.65
CA ASN A 72 -14.97 -4.20 -11.27
C ASN A 72 -13.75 -5.08 -10.99
N PHE A 73 -13.33 -5.11 -9.73
CA PHE A 73 -12.38 -6.08 -9.22
C PHE A 73 -12.69 -6.45 -7.78
N ASN A 74 -12.15 -7.59 -7.36
CA ASN A 74 -12.14 -8.01 -5.97
C ASN A 74 -10.78 -7.68 -5.35
N PHE A 75 -10.78 -7.36 -4.06
CA PHE A 75 -9.55 -7.12 -3.31
C PHE A 75 -9.74 -7.61 -1.88
N VAL A 76 -8.63 -7.78 -1.18
CA VAL A 76 -8.63 -8.12 0.24
C VAL A 76 -8.09 -6.93 1.02
N VAL A 77 -8.76 -6.63 2.13
CA VAL A 77 -8.31 -5.68 3.13
C VAL A 77 -7.85 -6.45 4.34
N LYS A 78 -6.63 -6.17 4.82
CA LYS A 78 -6.02 -6.94 5.90
C LYS A 78 -5.12 -6.09 6.81
N PRO A 79 -4.79 -6.59 8.00
CA PRO A 79 -3.67 -6.06 8.76
C PRO A 79 -2.37 -6.11 7.94
N ALA A 80 -1.56 -5.06 8.03
CA ALA A 80 -0.24 -4.99 7.41
C ALA A 80 0.83 -4.89 8.50
N GLN A 81 1.95 -5.60 8.31
CA GLN A 81 3.00 -5.67 9.33
C GLN A 81 3.66 -4.31 9.58
N PHE A 82 3.88 -3.56 8.49
CA PHE A 82 4.38 -2.20 8.50
C PHE A 82 3.36 -1.27 7.83
N GLY A 83 2.07 -1.55 8.05
CA GLY A 83 0.96 -0.86 7.41
C GLY A 83 1.03 0.64 7.59
N ASP A 84 1.32 1.32 6.49
CA ASP A 84 1.30 2.77 6.40
C ASP A 84 -0.05 3.26 5.85
N SER A 85 -0.20 4.59 5.76
CA SER A 85 -1.32 5.20 5.05
C SER A 85 -1.33 4.85 3.54
N GLY A 86 -2.38 5.28 2.86
CA GLY A 86 -2.48 5.20 1.41
C GLY A 86 -3.80 5.80 0.95
N LEU A 87 -4.10 5.65 -0.34
CA LEU A 87 -5.36 6.10 -0.92
C LEU A 87 -5.85 5.16 -2.01
N ILE A 88 -7.15 5.22 -2.28
CA ILE A 88 -7.78 4.55 -3.41
C ILE A 88 -8.03 5.61 -4.48
N ASN A 89 -7.64 5.34 -5.72
CA ASN A 89 -7.83 6.19 -6.89
C ASN A 89 -8.69 5.43 -7.91
N PRO A 90 -10.03 5.39 -7.73
CA PRO A 90 -10.92 4.61 -8.60
C PRO A 90 -10.82 5.06 -10.06
N THR A 91 -10.52 6.34 -10.28
CA THR A 91 -10.40 6.95 -11.59
C THR A 91 -9.10 6.62 -12.32
N GLN A 92 -8.10 6.02 -11.64
CA GLN A 92 -6.75 5.87 -12.18
C GLN A 92 -6.16 7.19 -12.70
N SER A 93 -6.57 8.33 -12.11
CA SER A 93 -5.99 9.63 -12.43
C SER A 93 -4.50 9.63 -12.13
N ASN A 94 -3.75 10.47 -12.83
CA ASN A 94 -2.32 10.54 -12.67
C ASN A 94 -1.94 11.21 -11.33
N TYR A 95 -0.96 10.59 -10.67
CA TYR A 95 -0.22 11.14 -9.55
C TYR A 95 1.26 11.13 -9.88
N PHE A 96 1.99 12.06 -9.28
CA PHE A 96 3.43 12.19 -9.46
C PHE A 96 4.12 12.06 -8.12
N LEU A 97 4.95 11.04 -7.98
CA LEU A 97 5.85 10.89 -6.84
C LEU A 97 7.16 11.61 -7.16
N TYR A 98 7.23 12.87 -6.75
CA TYR A 98 8.38 13.74 -6.97
C TYR A 98 9.42 13.57 -5.86
N THR A 99 10.70 13.55 -6.22
CA THR A 99 11.83 13.48 -5.30
C THR A 99 12.64 14.77 -5.34
N ALA A 100 12.81 15.41 -4.19
CA ALA A 100 13.72 16.54 -3.99
C ALA A 100 14.94 16.14 -3.14
N ILE A 101 16.07 16.82 -3.36
CA ILE A 101 17.25 16.70 -2.51
C ILE A 101 17.30 17.89 -1.56
N TYR A 102 17.37 17.61 -0.26
CA TYR A 102 17.68 18.59 0.77
C TYR A 102 19.13 18.40 1.18
N SER A 103 19.93 19.46 1.17
CA SER A 103 21.34 19.39 1.53
C SER A 103 21.73 20.47 2.53
N THR A 104 22.68 20.15 3.41
CA THR A 104 23.28 21.10 4.36
C THR A 104 24.26 22.08 3.71
N THR A 105 24.55 21.88 2.43
CA THR A 105 25.49 22.66 1.63
C THR A 105 24.91 22.84 0.24
N ASP A 106 25.26 23.94 -0.43
CA ASP A 106 24.90 24.14 -1.83
C ASP A 106 25.52 23.02 -2.67
N ILE A 107 24.66 22.23 -3.32
CA ILE A 107 25.06 21.23 -4.31
C ILE A 107 24.72 21.78 -5.70
N SER A 108 25.57 21.49 -6.69
CA SER A 108 25.25 21.89 -8.08
C SER A 108 24.13 21.01 -8.64
N ASP A 109 23.43 21.52 -9.66
CA ASP A 109 22.41 20.75 -10.39
C ASP A 109 22.98 19.45 -10.99
N GLU A 110 24.22 19.47 -11.45
CA GLU A 110 24.93 18.28 -11.96
C GLU A 110 25.14 17.23 -10.86
N GLU A 111 25.52 17.65 -9.65
CA GLU A 111 25.70 16.74 -8.51
C GLU A 111 24.34 16.19 -8.04
N ALA A 112 23.33 17.04 -7.92
CA ALA A 112 21.96 16.64 -7.60
C ALA A 112 21.42 15.61 -8.60
N THR A 113 21.59 15.89 -9.90
CA THR A 113 21.21 14.98 -10.99
C THR A 113 21.94 13.65 -10.88
N LYS A 114 23.25 13.66 -10.62
CA LYS A 114 24.03 12.43 -10.43
C LYS A 114 23.52 11.60 -9.25
N ILE A 115 23.19 12.23 -8.13
CA ILE A 115 22.60 11.56 -6.95
C ILE A 115 21.28 10.89 -7.35
N LEU A 116 20.37 11.63 -7.99
CA LEU A 116 19.05 11.13 -8.40
C LEU A 116 19.16 9.99 -9.43
N LYS A 117 20.04 10.11 -10.44
CA LYS A 117 20.29 9.03 -11.42
C LYS A 117 20.85 7.78 -10.75
N SER A 118 21.80 7.93 -9.82
CA SER A 118 22.38 6.78 -9.08
C SER A 118 21.35 6.01 -8.26
N LYS A 119 20.24 6.66 -7.90
CA LYS A 119 19.13 6.08 -7.15
C LYS A 119 17.91 5.75 -8.01
N LYS A 120 18.00 5.91 -9.33
CA LYS A 120 16.90 5.67 -10.30
C LYS A 120 15.64 6.49 -9.99
N GLU A 121 15.80 7.73 -9.55
CA GLU A 121 14.66 8.64 -9.28
C GLU A 121 14.34 9.57 -10.45
N ILE A 122 15.21 9.62 -11.46
CA ILE A 122 14.96 10.34 -12.70
C ILE A 122 14.26 9.39 -13.68
N ASN A 123 13.11 9.83 -14.17
CA ASN A 123 12.32 9.14 -15.17
C ASN A 123 12.04 10.08 -16.33
N ASN A 124 11.78 9.47 -17.48
CA ASN A 124 11.21 10.19 -18.58
C ASN A 124 9.68 10.07 -18.54
N ILE A 125 9.00 11.21 -18.64
CA ILE A 125 7.54 11.26 -18.58
C ILE A 125 7.01 11.88 -19.89
N PRO A 126 6.05 11.24 -20.57
CA PRO A 126 5.38 11.84 -21.70
C PRO A 126 4.53 13.02 -21.22
N VAL A 127 4.72 14.19 -21.82
CA VAL A 127 4.01 15.42 -21.51
C VAL A 127 3.44 16.03 -22.78
N ILE A 128 2.28 16.66 -22.67
CA ILE A 128 1.64 17.40 -23.76
C ILE A 128 1.83 18.88 -23.45
N ILE A 129 2.60 19.58 -24.29
CA ILE A 129 2.83 21.03 -24.17
C ILE A 129 2.21 21.70 -25.39
N ASN A 130 1.21 22.55 -25.15
CA ASN A 130 0.47 23.26 -26.21
C ASN A 130 -0.14 22.33 -27.29
N GLY A 131 -0.44 21.08 -26.93
CA GLY A 131 -1.05 20.09 -27.80
C GLY A 131 -0.06 19.20 -28.55
N GLU A 132 1.25 19.42 -28.41
CA GLU A 132 2.30 18.56 -28.96
C GLU A 132 2.87 17.64 -27.88
N GLU A 133 3.19 16.39 -28.26
CA GLU A 133 3.76 15.40 -27.35
C GLU A 133 5.28 15.55 -27.25
N PHE A 134 5.78 15.59 -26.01
CA PHE A 134 7.19 15.64 -25.67
C PHE A 134 7.50 14.61 -24.58
N GLU A 135 8.78 14.42 -24.32
CA GLU A 135 9.28 13.60 -23.21
C GLU A 135 10.19 14.48 -22.34
N ILE A 136 9.88 14.58 -21.04
CA ILE A 136 10.69 15.36 -20.10
C ILE A 136 11.42 14.42 -19.14
N GLU A 137 12.70 14.70 -18.92
CA GLU A 137 13.51 14.05 -17.88
C GLU A 137 13.25 14.79 -16.55
N VAL A 138 12.63 14.12 -15.58
CA VAL A 138 12.25 14.71 -14.29
C VAL A 138 12.45 13.72 -13.14
N SER A 139 12.71 14.23 -11.93
CA SER A 139 12.83 13.42 -10.71
C SER A 139 11.48 12.98 -10.13
N ALA A 140 10.51 12.67 -11.00
CA ALA A 140 9.19 12.22 -10.63
C ALA A 140 8.89 10.86 -11.24
N LYS A 141 8.06 10.07 -10.55
CA LYS A 141 7.47 8.83 -11.09
C LYS A 141 5.97 9.04 -11.29
N LEU A 142 5.48 8.73 -12.49
CA LEU A 142 4.05 8.67 -12.78
C LEU A 142 3.42 7.43 -12.11
N ILE A 143 2.30 7.64 -11.42
CA ILE A 143 1.51 6.62 -10.72
C ILE A 143 0.05 6.78 -11.12
N ASN A 144 -0.60 5.70 -11.51
CA ASN A 144 -2.03 5.69 -11.83
C ASN A 144 -2.73 4.42 -11.32
N ASP A 145 -2.15 3.75 -10.32
CA ASP A 145 -2.75 2.57 -9.71
C ASP A 145 -4.07 2.91 -9.01
N VAL A 146 -4.98 1.93 -8.93
CA VAL A 146 -6.23 2.06 -8.16
C VAL A 146 -5.97 2.03 -6.66
N LEU A 147 -5.06 1.17 -6.20
CA LEU A 147 -4.69 1.03 -4.80
C LEU A 147 -3.27 1.58 -4.62
N ILE A 148 -3.16 2.81 -4.11
CA ILE A 148 -1.87 3.50 -3.93
C ILE A 148 -1.47 3.37 -2.46
N GLU A 149 -0.58 2.42 -2.19
CA GLU A 149 -0.09 2.11 -0.84
C GLU A 149 1.24 2.82 -0.57
N LYS A 150 1.37 3.48 0.58
CA LYS A 150 2.61 4.17 0.94
C LYS A 150 3.77 3.19 1.09
N SER A 151 3.53 1.95 1.50
CA SER A 151 4.57 0.92 1.57
C SER A 151 5.13 0.52 0.20
N ASN A 152 4.43 0.80 -0.91
CA ASN A 152 4.94 0.54 -2.26
C ASN A 152 5.71 1.73 -2.85
N TYR A 153 5.40 2.94 -2.38
CA TYR A 153 5.85 4.19 -3.00
C TYR A 153 6.74 5.05 -2.10
N HIS A 154 6.67 4.85 -0.79
CA HIS A 154 7.47 5.49 0.25
C HIS A 154 7.53 7.01 0.11
N TRP A 155 6.38 7.68 -0.04
CA TRP A 155 6.35 9.14 0.02
C TRP A 155 6.53 9.63 1.46
N ASP A 156 7.18 10.77 1.64
CA ASP A 156 7.32 11.42 2.94
C ASP A 156 6.14 12.37 3.20
N TYR A 157 5.66 13.02 2.14
CA TYR A 157 4.55 13.96 2.16
C TYR A 157 3.43 13.50 1.21
N SER A 158 2.21 13.45 1.74
CA SER A 158 0.98 13.10 1.00
C SER A 158 0.54 14.25 0.09
N TYR A 159 -0.42 14.00 -0.81
CA TYR A 159 -0.93 14.98 -1.79
C TYR A 159 -1.43 16.29 -1.15
N ASP A 160 -2.03 16.20 0.03
CA ASP A 160 -2.64 17.29 0.80
C ASP A 160 -1.67 18.00 1.78
N GLN A 161 -0.43 17.50 1.90
CA GLN A 161 0.57 18.10 2.79
C GLN A 161 1.42 19.12 2.02
N PRO A 162 1.84 20.24 2.63
CA PRO A 162 2.82 21.12 2.02
C PRO A 162 4.16 20.39 1.88
N PHE A 163 4.87 20.64 0.77
CA PHE A 163 6.24 20.16 0.58
C PHE A 163 7.20 21.31 0.91
N PRO A 164 7.98 21.22 2.01
CA PRO A 164 8.71 22.37 2.53
C PRO A 164 9.92 22.70 1.66
N GLU A 165 10.25 23.98 1.52
CA GLU A 165 11.50 24.40 0.85
C GLU A 165 12.74 24.09 1.70
N GLU A 166 12.60 24.18 3.03
CA GLU A 166 13.67 23.91 3.99
C GLU A 166 13.22 22.90 5.05
N ILE A 167 14.15 22.03 5.48
CA ILE A 167 13.93 21.09 6.58
C ILE A 167 14.95 21.33 7.69
N THR A 168 14.52 21.16 8.94
CA THR A 168 15.40 21.22 10.10
C THR A 168 15.61 19.82 10.66
N GLN A 169 16.86 19.39 10.78
CA GLN A 169 17.22 18.10 11.37
C GLN A 169 18.43 18.23 12.31
N ASN A 170 18.44 17.45 13.39
CA ASN A 170 19.58 17.37 14.30
C ASN A 170 20.61 16.35 13.78
N LEU A 171 21.42 16.80 12.82
CA LEU A 171 22.48 16.02 12.22
C LEU A 171 23.76 16.26 13.05
N ARG A 172 24.25 15.25 13.77
CA ARG A 172 25.50 15.32 14.55
C ARG A 172 26.74 15.32 13.62
N LEU A 173 26.81 16.29 12.71
CA LEU A 173 27.84 16.38 11.69
C LEU A 173 29.17 16.84 12.27
N LYS A 174 30.26 16.25 11.80
CA LYS A 174 31.61 16.74 12.08
C LYS A 174 31.90 17.99 11.24
N LYS A 175 32.91 18.76 11.62
CA LYS A 175 33.38 19.91 10.85
C LYS A 175 33.76 19.48 9.42
N LYS A 176 33.20 20.16 8.40
CA LYS A 176 33.33 19.85 6.96
C LYS A 176 32.62 18.59 6.46
N GLN A 177 31.72 18.01 7.25
CA GLN A 177 30.86 16.92 6.78
C GLN A 177 29.59 17.53 6.16
N SER A 178 29.32 17.20 4.90
CA SER A 178 28.03 17.49 4.26
C SER A 178 27.08 16.31 4.44
N TYR A 179 25.79 16.62 4.42
CA TYR A 179 24.72 15.64 4.40
C TYR A 179 23.70 16.05 3.34
N HIS A 180 23.11 15.06 2.69
CA HIS A 180 21.95 15.25 1.86
C HIS A 180 20.94 14.14 2.15
N GLU A 181 19.67 14.47 2.01
CA GLU A 181 18.57 13.54 2.10
C GLU A 181 17.63 13.73 0.93
N ARG A 182 16.92 12.66 0.57
CA ARG A 182 15.93 12.67 -0.50
C ARG A 182 14.58 12.52 0.16
N LEU A 183 13.72 13.51 -0.02
CA LEU A 183 12.34 13.42 0.43
C LEU A 183 11.42 13.40 -0.78
N LYS A 184 10.29 12.71 -0.62
CA LYS A 184 9.33 12.44 -1.68
C LYS A 184 7.97 13.05 -1.37
N LYS A 185 7.40 13.71 -2.37
CA LYS A 185 6.04 14.25 -2.34
C LYS A 185 5.18 13.54 -3.36
N LEU A 186 4.04 13.02 -2.91
CA LEU A 186 2.98 12.60 -3.83
C LEU A 186 2.19 13.84 -4.25
N TYR A 187 2.02 14.07 -5.54
CA TYR A 187 1.18 15.15 -6.10
C TYR A 187 0.02 14.56 -6.90
N ARG A 188 -1.13 15.24 -6.89
CA ARG A 188 -2.12 15.09 -7.96
C ARG A 188 -1.58 15.78 -9.22
N GLU A 189 -2.07 15.37 -10.39
CA GLU A 189 -1.63 15.97 -11.67
C GLU A 189 -1.75 17.50 -11.70
N SER A 190 -2.86 18.07 -11.22
CA SER A 190 -3.06 19.53 -11.18
C SER A 190 -1.96 20.24 -10.41
N ASP A 191 -1.65 19.73 -9.23
CA ASP A 191 -0.70 20.34 -8.29
C ASP A 191 0.73 20.18 -8.80
N PHE A 192 1.01 19.08 -9.50
CA PHE A 192 2.29 18.87 -10.16
C PHE A 192 2.49 19.79 -11.37
N ILE A 193 1.43 20.04 -12.16
CA ILE A 193 1.48 21.03 -13.24
C ILE A 193 1.77 22.42 -12.69
N GLU A 194 1.10 22.81 -11.59
CA GLU A 194 1.37 24.09 -10.92
C GLU A 194 2.82 24.16 -10.43
N TYR A 195 3.33 23.08 -9.84
CA TYR A 195 4.73 22.98 -9.41
C TYR A 195 5.72 23.17 -10.58
N LEU A 196 5.48 22.53 -11.73
CA LEU A 196 6.36 22.63 -12.91
C LEU A 196 6.36 24.02 -13.55
N LYS A 197 5.23 24.73 -13.54
CA LYS A 197 5.12 26.05 -14.18
C LYS A 197 5.94 27.13 -13.48
N GLY A 198 6.16 27.00 -12.18
CA GLY A 198 6.75 28.06 -11.36
C GLY A 198 6.08 29.42 -11.64
N ASP A 199 6.89 30.47 -11.79
CA ASP A 199 6.40 31.84 -12.07
C ASP A 199 6.19 32.15 -13.57
N SER A 200 6.47 31.21 -14.49
CA SER A 200 6.59 31.47 -15.94
C SER A 200 5.28 31.33 -16.75
N GLY A 201 4.23 30.80 -16.13
CA GLY A 201 2.82 31.14 -16.40
C GLY A 201 2.11 30.77 -17.71
N GLU A 202 2.77 30.52 -18.85
CA GLU A 202 2.05 30.61 -20.14
C GLU A 202 1.71 29.27 -20.83
N GLU A 203 2.34 28.16 -20.46
CA GLU A 203 2.19 26.90 -21.20
C GLU A 203 0.97 26.06 -20.78
N LYS A 204 0.25 25.51 -21.78
CA LYS A 204 -0.76 24.47 -21.54
C LYS A 204 -0.07 23.12 -21.44
N ILE A 205 0.23 22.73 -20.21
CA ILE A 205 0.80 21.42 -19.85
C ILE A 205 -0.33 20.45 -19.53
N GLY A 206 -0.24 19.23 -20.03
CA GLY A 206 -1.07 18.10 -19.63
C GLY A 206 -0.31 16.78 -19.74
N PHE A 207 -0.88 15.71 -19.21
CA PHE A 207 -0.31 14.37 -19.30
C PHE A 207 -1.32 13.41 -19.92
N THR A 208 -0.81 12.38 -20.60
CA THR A 208 -1.68 11.39 -21.21
C THR A 208 -2.39 10.59 -20.12
N TYR A 209 -3.70 10.43 -20.26
CA TYR A 209 -4.54 9.65 -19.36
C TYR A 209 -5.00 8.36 -20.04
N ASN A 210 -4.39 7.24 -19.65
CA ASN A 210 -4.64 5.91 -20.22
C ASN A 210 -4.98 4.92 -19.10
N PRO A 211 -6.20 4.98 -18.52
CA PRO A 211 -6.61 4.05 -17.47
C PRO A 211 -6.67 2.62 -18.02
N LYS A 212 -6.25 1.64 -17.21
CA LYS A 212 -6.36 0.23 -17.57
C LYS A 212 -7.75 -0.29 -17.23
N LYS A 213 -8.18 -1.37 -17.88
CA LYS A 213 -9.30 -2.15 -17.34
C LYS A 213 -8.90 -2.74 -15.98
N PHE A 214 -9.83 -2.83 -15.04
CA PHE A 214 -9.58 -3.46 -13.74
C PHE A 214 -9.26 -4.96 -13.87
N SER A 215 -9.62 -5.60 -14.99
CA SER A 215 -9.13 -6.93 -15.35
C SER A 215 -7.62 -6.98 -15.59
N ASP A 216 -7.00 -5.86 -15.93
CA ASP A 216 -5.61 -5.76 -16.39
C ASP A 216 -4.68 -5.14 -15.34
N ILE A 217 -5.21 -4.69 -14.20
CA ILE A 217 -4.40 -4.26 -13.05
C ILE A 217 -3.70 -5.48 -12.46
N ASN A 218 -2.56 -5.29 -11.81
CA ASN A 218 -1.83 -6.39 -11.19
C ASN A 218 -2.69 -7.08 -10.14
N GLN A 219 -3.08 -8.32 -10.42
CA GLN A 219 -3.90 -9.13 -9.53
C GLN A 219 -3.02 -10.13 -8.79
N TYR A 220 -3.23 -10.21 -7.49
CA TYR A 220 -2.73 -11.29 -6.68
C TYR A 220 -3.58 -12.52 -6.92
N VAL A 221 -2.94 -13.62 -7.27
CA VAL A 221 -3.62 -14.90 -7.43
C VAL A 221 -3.05 -15.82 -6.39
N ILE A 222 -3.89 -16.27 -5.43
CA ILE A 222 -3.53 -17.45 -4.66
C ILE A 222 -3.29 -18.56 -5.68
N PRO A 223 -2.07 -19.09 -5.81
CA PRO A 223 -1.75 -20.02 -6.89
C PRO A 223 -2.75 -21.18 -6.88
N ASN A 224 -3.32 -21.51 -8.04
CA ASN A 224 -4.08 -22.74 -8.17
C ASN A 224 -3.08 -23.90 -8.08
N ILE A 225 -3.17 -24.67 -6.99
CA ILE A 225 -2.21 -25.71 -6.67
C ILE A 225 -2.81 -27.07 -7.07
N ASP A 226 -2.12 -27.78 -7.96
CA ASP A 226 -2.38 -29.19 -8.19
C ASP A 226 -1.79 -30.02 -7.05
N LEU A 227 -2.61 -30.35 -6.05
CA LEU A 227 -2.18 -31.18 -4.92
C LEU A 227 -1.66 -32.55 -5.35
N ASN A 228 -2.10 -33.09 -6.50
CA ASN A 228 -1.64 -34.37 -6.99
C ASN A 228 -0.21 -34.31 -7.55
N SER A 229 0.27 -33.12 -7.93
CA SER A 229 1.66 -32.95 -8.38
C SER A 229 2.67 -33.08 -7.25
N ILE A 230 2.24 -32.97 -5.98
CA ILE A 230 3.10 -33.11 -4.82
C ILE A 230 3.28 -34.60 -4.49
N LYS A 231 4.50 -35.12 -4.61
CA LYS A 231 4.84 -36.54 -4.37
C LYS A 231 4.92 -36.88 -2.87
N CYS A 232 5.44 -35.95 -2.08
CA CYS A 232 5.54 -36.05 -0.62
C CYS A 232 4.15 -36.08 0.03
N LYS A 233 3.83 -37.12 0.81
CA LYS A 233 2.51 -37.26 1.45
C LYS A 233 2.28 -36.15 2.49
N GLU A 234 3.28 -35.90 3.33
CA GLU A 234 3.27 -34.89 4.38
C GLU A 234 3.10 -33.49 3.78
N GLY A 235 3.88 -33.20 2.72
CA GLY A 235 3.76 -31.95 1.95
C GLY A 235 2.39 -31.76 1.33
N ARG A 236 1.80 -32.81 0.74
CA ARG A 236 0.46 -32.76 0.16
C ARG A 236 -0.60 -32.45 1.22
N GLN A 237 -0.58 -33.15 2.34
CA GLN A 237 -1.52 -32.94 3.44
C GLN A 237 -1.42 -31.52 4.04
N TYR A 238 -0.19 -31.01 4.16
CA TYR A 238 0.02 -29.64 4.62
C TYR A 238 -0.53 -28.61 3.63
N MET A 239 -0.23 -28.75 2.34
CA MET A 239 -0.76 -27.83 1.33
C MET A 239 -2.28 -27.87 1.23
N GLU A 240 -2.89 -29.04 1.36
CA GLU A 240 -4.35 -29.19 1.41
C GLU A 240 -4.96 -28.42 2.59
N SER A 241 -4.40 -28.58 3.80
CA SER A 241 -4.82 -27.83 4.98
C SER A 241 -4.65 -26.33 4.79
N LEU A 242 -3.50 -25.90 4.25
CA LEU A 242 -3.19 -24.50 4.03
C LEU A 242 -4.18 -23.87 3.04
N LEU A 243 -4.48 -24.54 1.93
CA LEU A 243 -5.47 -24.08 0.95
C LEU A 243 -6.87 -23.96 1.58
N ASN A 244 -7.27 -24.92 2.41
CA ASN A 244 -8.56 -24.86 3.11
C ASN A 244 -8.62 -23.68 4.08
N ASP A 245 -7.57 -23.43 4.86
CA ASP A 245 -7.49 -22.31 5.79
C ASP A 245 -7.58 -20.97 5.04
N TRP A 246 -6.93 -20.85 3.89
CA TRP A 246 -6.99 -19.65 3.04
C TRP A 246 -8.34 -19.44 2.37
N ASN A 247 -8.96 -20.51 1.85
CA ASN A 247 -10.31 -20.44 1.30
C ASN A 247 -11.32 -20.04 2.37
N HIS A 248 -11.20 -20.60 3.57
CA HIS A 248 -12.04 -20.20 4.69
C HIS A 248 -11.80 -18.74 5.09
N LEU A 249 -10.54 -18.30 5.18
CA LEU A 249 -10.18 -16.92 5.51
C LEU A 249 -10.89 -15.90 4.61
N LEU A 250 -10.99 -16.15 3.31
CA LEU A 250 -11.66 -15.26 2.35
C LEU A 250 -13.18 -15.17 2.52
N THR A 251 -13.78 -16.04 3.34
CA THR A 251 -15.21 -15.97 3.72
C THR A 251 -15.45 -15.14 4.98
N LEU A 252 -14.38 -14.83 5.73
CA LEU A 252 -14.45 -14.10 7.00
C LEU A 252 -14.41 -12.60 6.76
N LYS A 253 -15.00 -11.85 7.70
CA LYS A 253 -14.97 -10.38 7.72
C LYS A 253 -14.68 -9.85 9.12
N GLY A 254 -14.23 -8.60 9.20
CA GLY A 254 -14.04 -7.89 10.45
C GLY A 254 -13.04 -8.58 11.38
N SER A 255 -13.39 -8.66 12.66
CA SER A 255 -12.55 -9.32 13.68
C SER A 255 -12.37 -10.81 13.45
N ASP A 256 -13.32 -11.47 12.78
CA ASP A 256 -13.24 -12.90 12.49
C ASP A 256 -12.16 -13.20 11.44
N PHE A 257 -11.81 -12.23 10.61
CA PHE A 257 -10.70 -12.34 9.65
C PHE A 257 -9.32 -12.21 10.33
N THR A 258 -9.18 -11.28 11.29
CA THR A 258 -7.88 -10.82 11.80
C THR A 258 -7.04 -11.94 12.40
N LYS A 259 -7.61 -12.73 13.31
CA LYS A 259 -6.85 -13.77 14.02
C LYS A 259 -6.44 -14.92 13.09
N PRO A 260 -7.33 -15.51 12.27
CA PRO A 260 -6.94 -16.49 11.27
C PRO A 260 -5.87 -15.96 10.30
N TYR A 261 -6.00 -14.71 9.84
CA TYR A 261 -4.97 -14.09 8.99
C TYR A 261 -3.62 -14.00 9.70
N ASN A 262 -3.58 -13.46 10.92
CA ASN A 262 -2.35 -13.32 11.70
C ASN A 262 -1.68 -14.68 11.95
N ASN A 263 -2.47 -15.73 12.18
CA ASN A 263 -1.94 -17.09 12.32
C ASN A 263 -1.30 -17.56 11.01
N LEU A 264 -1.97 -17.38 9.88
CA LEU A 264 -1.48 -17.80 8.55
C LEU A 264 -0.25 -17.01 8.08
N ALA A 265 -0.15 -15.74 8.46
CA ALA A 265 0.96 -14.86 8.11
C ALA A 265 2.09 -14.85 9.16
N SER A 266 1.98 -15.64 10.22
CA SER A 266 2.97 -15.66 11.32
C SER A 266 4.30 -16.30 10.94
N ASN A 267 5.35 -15.96 11.68
CA ASN A 267 6.64 -16.67 11.60
C ASN A 267 6.50 -18.16 11.93
N ASP A 268 5.56 -18.54 12.78
CA ASP A 268 5.29 -19.94 13.14
C ASP A 268 4.68 -20.71 11.97
N ALA A 269 3.74 -20.10 11.23
CA ALA A 269 3.21 -20.68 10.01
C ALA A 269 4.31 -20.86 8.96
N MET A 270 5.17 -19.86 8.80
CA MET A 270 6.33 -19.93 7.91
C MET A 270 7.31 -21.04 8.33
N ALA A 271 7.61 -21.16 9.62
CA ALA A 271 8.44 -22.23 10.16
C ALA A 271 7.81 -23.61 9.92
N LYS A 272 6.48 -23.74 10.04
CA LYS A 272 5.75 -24.97 9.73
C LYS A 272 5.86 -25.36 8.26
N SER A 273 5.81 -24.37 7.35
CA SER A 273 6.04 -24.60 5.91
C SER A 273 7.41 -25.23 5.64
N TYR A 274 8.48 -24.67 6.22
CA TYR A 274 9.86 -25.17 6.07
C TYR A 274 10.11 -26.49 6.81
N ASN A 275 9.52 -26.68 8.00
CA ASN A 275 9.61 -27.95 8.71
C ASN A 275 8.96 -29.09 7.91
N THR A 276 7.87 -28.81 7.20
CA THR A 276 7.26 -29.79 6.29
C THR A 276 8.17 -30.09 5.10
N GLU A 277 8.90 -29.10 4.59
CA GLU A 277 9.88 -29.30 3.52
C GLU A 277 10.97 -30.30 3.93
N SER A 278 11.43 -30.26 5.19
CA SER A 278 12.40 -31.22 5.72
C SER A 278 11.91 -32.67 5.74
N GLN A 279 10.59 -32.90 5.69
CA GLN A 279 9.97 -34.24 5.62
C GLN A 279 9.85 -34.75 4.17
N CYS A 280 10.01 -33.86 3.19
CA CYS A 280 9.99 -34.16 1.76
C CYS A 280 11.43 -34.34 1.24
N THR A 281 12.03 -35.47 1.57
CA THR A 281 13.42 -35.81 1.25
C THR A 281 13.58 -36.26 -0.20
N LYS A 282 14.82 -36.46 -0.63
CA LYS A 282 15.10 -37.04 -1.97
C LYS A 282 14.55 -38.45 -2.17
N GLU A 283 14.17 -39.16 -1.11
CA GLU A 283 13.64 -40.52 -1.19
C GLU A 283 12.14 -40.53 -1.54
N ASN A 284 11.36 -39.63 -0.95
CA ASN A 284 9.90 -39.56 -1.14
C ASN A 284 9.47 -38.41 -2.07
N ASP A 285 10.35 -37.45 -2.36
CA ASP A 285 10.13 -36.36 -3.32
C ASP A 285 11.44 -35.95 -4.04
N PRO A 286 11.99 -36.82 -4.91
CA PRO A 286 13.28 -36.58 -5.60
C PRO A 286 13.33 -35.27 -6.41
N GLU A 287 12.17 -34.83 -6.90
CA GLU A 287 12.02 -33.64 -7.74
C GLU A 287 11.66 -32.38 -6.94
N GLN A 288 11.56 -32.48 -5.60
CA GLN A 288 11.20 -31.38 -4.70
C GLN A 288 9.88 -30.71 -5.12
N THR A 289 8.90 -31.54 -5.50
CA THR A 289 7.59 -31.10 -5.96
C THR A 289 6.83 -30.28 -4.92
N TYR A 290 6.97 -30.60 -3.62
CA TYR A 290 6.39 -29.79 -2.55
C TYR A 290 6.98 -28.37 -2.52
N SER A 291 8.31 -28.24 -2.52
CA SER A 291 9.00 -26.94 -2.48
C SER A 291 8.61 -26.05 -3.66
N LYS A 292 8.53 -26.64 -4.86
CA LYS A 292 8.10 -25.95 -6.09
C LYS A 292 6.68 -25.39 -5.98
N VAL A 293 5.78 -26.10 -5.30
CA VAL A 293 4.39 -25.69 -5.09
C VAL A 293 4.26 -24.67 -3.95
N LEU A 294 5.02 -24.85 -2.87
CA LEU A 294 5.01 -23.98 -1.70
C LEU A 294 5.57 -22.58 -2.03
N ARG A 295 6.62 -22.50 -2.84
CA ARG A 295 7.34 -21.24 -3.08
C ARG A 295 6.46 -20.13 -3.67
N PRO A 296 5.69 -20.34 -4.76
CA PRO A 296 4.75 -19.34 -5.24
C PRO A 296 3.77 -18.87 -4.16
N PHE A 297 3.34 -19.77 -3.28
CA PHE A 297 2.45 -19.43 -2.18
C PHE A 297 3.11 -18.50 -1.15
N ILE A 298 4.33 -18.82 -0.72
CA ILE A 298 5.11 -18.00 0.20
C ILE A 298 5.47 -16.65 -0.40
N ASP A 299 5.92 -16.63 -1.65
CA ASP A 299 6.25 -15.41 -2.38
C ASP A 299 5.04 -14.48 -2.39
N ALA A 300 3.87 -15.05 -2.62
CA ALA A 300 2.62 -14.32 -2.64
C ALA A 300 2.28 -13.70 -1.24
N LEU A 301 2.45 -14.45 -0.13
CA LEU A 301 2.28 -13.88 1.22
C LEU A 301 3.28 -12.77 1.53
N ARG A 302 4.53 -12.94 1.08
CA ARG A 302 5.58 -11.95 1.29
C ARG A 302 5.28 -10.66 0.52
N ASP A 303 4.86 -10.78 -0.73
CA ASP A 303 4.62 -9.65 -1.62
C ASP A 303 3.43 -8.78 -1.17
N THR A 304 2.48 -9.37 -0.43
CA THR A 304 1.31 -8.64 0.13
C THR A 304 1.47 -8.26 1.60
N ARG A 305 2.56 -8.67 2.27
CA ARG A 305 2.75 -8.52 3.72
C ARG A 305 2.59 -7.08 4.22
N ASP A 306 3.12 -6.14 3.46
CA ASP A 306 3.32 -4.75 3.87
C ASP A 306 2.23 -3.80 3.35
N VAL A 307 1.27 -4.29 2.57
CA VAL A 307 0.12 -3.52 2.07
C VAL A 307 -1.15 -3.87 2.81
N ASN A 308 -2.07 -2.92 2.99
CA ASN A 308 -3.38 -3.23 3.58
C ASN A 308 -4.34 -3.78 2.54
N PHE A 309 -4.23 -3.30 1.29
CA PHE A 309 -5.12 -3.61 0.19
C PHE A 309 -4.33 -4.30 -0.92
N TYR A 310 -4.83 -5.44 -1.40
CA TYR A 310 -4.31 -6.07 -2.61
C TYR A 310 -5.44 -6.66 -3.45
N VAL A 311 -5.36 -6.47 -4.76
CA VAL A 311 -6.33 -6.98 -5.73
C VAL A 311 -6.21 -8.49 -5.79
N ILE A 312 -7.33 -9.20 -5.82
CA ILE A 312 -7.37 -10.65 -6.01
C ILE A 312 -8.12 -11.05 -7.28
N LYS A 313 -7.75 -12.20 -7.83
CA LYS A 313 -8.50 -12.87 -8.90
C LYS A 313 -9.50 -13.88 -8.35
#